data_AF-A0A3M1PFF3-F1
#
_entry.id   AF-A0A3M1PFF3-F1
#
_cell.length_a   1.000
_cell.length_b   1.000
_cell.length_c   1.000
_cell.angle_alpha   90.00
_cell.angle_beta   90.00
_cell.angle_gamma   90.00
#
_symmetry.space_group_name_H-M   'P 1'
#
loop_
_entity.id
_entity.type
_entity.pdbx_description
1 polymer ?
#
loop_
_entity_poly.entity_id
_entity_poly.type
_entity_poly.pdbx_seq_one_letter_code
_entity_poly.pdbx_strand_id
1 'polypeptide(L)' 'MSGQIELSLEQQFSLRSFETQVENMSREQAQHFLVKLYEQMMLKDATYKTLLKHQWGIEGGSQF' A
#
# COMPACT_ATOMS: atom_id res chain seq x y z
N MET A 1 2.71 18.98 15.59
CA MET A 1 2.94 17.70 16.30
C MET A 1 2.40 16.59 15.42
N SER A 2 3.23 16.13 14.48
CA SER A 2 2.89 15.07 13.53
C SER A 2 2.90 13.74 14.26
N GLY A 3 1.74 13.27 14.70
CA GLY A 3 1.59 11.96 15.33
C GLY A 3 2.07 10.87 14.38
N GLN A 4 2.92 9.96 14.88
CA GLN A 4 3.26 8.74 14.17
C GLN A 4 1.96 8.02 13.80
N ILE A 5 1.86 7.58 12.55
CA ILE A 5 0.80 6.66 12.16
C ILE A 5 1.16 5.32 12.80
N GLU A 6 0.50 4.99 13.90
CA GLU A 6 0.64 3.71 14.57
C GLU A 6 -0.28 2.68 13.94
N LEU A 7 0.20 1.44 13.83
CA LEU A 7 -0.62 0.33 13.38
C LEU A 7 -1.61 -0.05 14.49
N SER A 8 -2.86 -0.30 14.13
CA SER A 8 -3.84 -0.90 15.05
C SER A 8 -3.39 -2.31 15.46
N LEU A 9 -3.97 -2.85 16.54
CA LEU A 9 -3.67 -4.22 16.99
C LEU A 9 -3.90 -5.26 15.89
N GLU A 10 -4.98 -5.11 15.12
CA GLU A 10 -5.33 -5.98 14.00
C GLU A 10 -4.31 -5.86 12.86
N GLN A 11 -3.82 -4.65 12.59
CA GLN A 11 -2.78 -4.43 11.59
C GLN A 11 -1.44 -5.03 12.04
N GLN A 12 -1.09 -4.93 13.31
CA GLN A 12 0.09 -5.59 13.88
C GLN A 12 -0.03 -7.12 13.82
N PHE A 13 -1.20 -7.67 14.14
CA PHE A 13 -1.48 -9.11 14.02
C PHE A 13 -1.38 -9.58 12.56
N SER A 14 -1.94 -8.82 11.63
CA SER A 14 -1.85 -9.07 10.19
C SER A 14 -0.39 -9.09 9.73
N LEU A 15 0.42 -8.12 10.18
CA LEU A 15 1.85 -8.07 9.87
C LEU A 15 2.59 -9.31 10.39
N ARG A 16 2.35 -9.73 11.63
CA ARG A 16 2.94 -10.97 12.18
C ARG A 16 2.53 -12.22 11.43
N SER A 17 1.26 -12.30 11.03
CA SER A 17 0.75 -13.42 10.24
C SER A 17 1.39 -13.46 8.85
N PHE A 18 1.68 -12.30 8.27
CA PHE A 18 2.37 -12.18 6.99
C PHE A 18 3.85 -12.55 7.09
N GLU A 19 4.56 -12.14 8.15
CA GLU A 19 5.96 -12.55 8.40
C GLU A 19 6.11 -14.08 8.41
N THR A 20 5.26 -14.79 9.17
CA THR A 20 5.29 -16.26 9.20
C THR A 20 5.04 -16.88 7.83
N GLN A 21 4.23 -16.26 6.97
CA GLN A 21 4.04 -16.74 5.59
C GLN A 21 5.30 -16.52 4.74
N VAL A 22 5.94 -15.34 4.86
CA VAL A 22 7.16 -15.01 4.13
C VAL A 22 8.32 -15.93 4.50
N GLU A 23 8.46 -16.31 5.78
CA GLU A 23 9.48 -17.25 6.25
C GLU A 23 9.38 -18.63 5.57
N ASN A 24 8.19 -19.03 5.13
CA ASN A 24 7.93 -20.29 4.46
C ASN A 24 8.01 -20.21 2.92
N MET A 25 8.31 -19.04 2.34
CA MET A 25 8.41 -18.87 0.89
C MET A 25 9.75 -19.36 0.35
N SER A 26 9.74 -20.00 -0.82
CA SER A 26 10.96 -20.16 -1.62
C SER A 26 11.48 -18.81 -2.09
N ARG A 27 12.75 -18.75 -2.49
CA ARG A 27 13.36 -17.55 -3.04
C ARG A 27 12.60 -17.03 -4.27
N GLU A 28 12.20 -17.93 -5.17
CA GLU A 28 11.48 -17.60 -6.39
C GLU A 28 10.08 -17.06 -6.06
N GLN A 29 9.39 -17.67 -5.10
CA GLN A 29 8.10 -17.20 -4.61
C GLN A 29 8.22 -15.80 -4.01
N ALA A 30 9.22 -15.56 -3.16
CA ALA A 30 9.46 -14.27 -2.55
C ALA A 30 9.77 -13.19 -3.61
N GLN A 31 10.60 -13.50 -4.61
CA GLN A 31 10.89 -12.57 -5.71
C GLN A 31 9.63 -12.21 -6.50
N HIS A 32 8.81 -13.21 -6.87
CA HIS A 32 7.55 -12.96 -7.56
C HIS A 32 6.59 -12.13 -6.71
N PHE A 33 6.50 -12.45 -5.41
CA PHE A 33 5.64 -11.75 -4.46
C PHE A 33 6.06 -10.29 -4.29
N LEU A 34 7.36 -10.00 -4.19
CA LEU A 34 7.89 -8.64 -4.05
C LEU A 34 7.52 -7.75 -5.24
N VAL A 35 7.64 -8.26 -6.47
CA VAL A 35 7.26 -7.51 -7.67
C VAL A 35 5.77 -7.17 -7.65
N LYS A 36 4.92 -8.16 -7.31
CA LYS A 36 3.47 -7.94 -7.20
C LYS A 36 3.10 -6.98 -6.07
N LEU A 37 3.77 -7.07 -4.92
CA LEU A 37 3.54 -6.16 -3.81
C LEU A 37 3.85 -4.72 -4.22
N TYR A 38 4.95 -4.50 -4.95
CA TYR A 38 5.31 -3.17 -5.45
C TYR A 38 4.27 -2.63 -6.44
N GLU A 39 3.79 -3.46 -7.37
CA GLU A 39 2.69 -3.10 -8.28
C GLU A 39 1.44 -2.65 -7.51
N GLN A 40 1.02 -3.42 -6.50
CA GLN A 40 -0.13 -3.08 -5.67
C GLN A 40 0.08 -1.78 -4.87
N MET A 41 1.31 -1.51 -4.41
CA MET A 41 1.64 -0.24 -3.76
C MET A 41 1.48 0.95 -4.70
N MET A 42 1.93 0.83 -5.97
CA MET A 42 1.75 1.89 -6.97
C MET A 42 0.27 2.14 -7.28
N LEU A 43 -0.52 1.08 -7.43
CA LEU A 43 -1.97 1.20 -7.66
C LEU A 43 -2.69 1.86 -6.48
N LYS A 44 -2.32 1.49 -5.24
CA LYS A 44 -2.85 2.10 -4.02
C LYS A 44 -2.50 3.58 -3.94
N ASP A 45 -1.27 3.97 -4.25
CA ASP A 45 -0.84 5.37 -4.30
C ASP A 45 -1.61 6.18 -5.36
N ALA A 46 -1.72 5.65 -6.58
CA ALA A 46 -2.49 6.29 -7.64
C ALA A 46 -3.97 6.46 -7.25
N THR A 47 -4.56 5.44 -6.62
CA THR A 47 -5.94 5.48 -6.13
C THR A 47 -6.13 6.56 -5.08
N TYR A 48 -5.25 6.66 -4.07
CA TYR A 48 -5.35 7.72 -3.08
C TYR A 48 -5.17 9.11 -3.68
N LYS A 49 -4.23 9.29 -4.61
CA LYS A 49 -4.05 10.56 -5.32
C LYS A 49 -5.32 10.98 -6.04
N THR A 50 -5.99 10.05 -6.72
CA THR A 50 -7.28 10.32 -7.38
C THR A 50 -8.36 10.70 -6.36
N LEU A 51 -8.52 9.93 -5.28
CA LEU A 51 -9.50 10.23 -4.23
C LEU A 51 -9.28 11.60 -3.58
N LEU A 52 -8.02 11.98 -3.33
CA LEU A 52 -7.67 13.29 -2.78
C LEU A 52 -7.93 14.42 -3.78
N LYS A 53 -7.59 14.24 -5.06
CA LYS A 53 -7.91 15.21 -6.12
C LYS A 53 -9.42 15.44 -6.22
N HIS A 54 -10.21 14.38 -6.15
CA HIS A 54 -11.67 14.44 -6.12
C HIS A 54 -12.16 15.25 -4.92
N GLN A 55 -11.69 14.91 -3.71
CA GLN A 55 -12.08 15.59 -2.47
C GLN A 55 -11.70 17.08 -2.47
N TRP A 56 -10.61 17.45 -3.14
CA TRP A 56 -10.15 18.85 -3.27
C TRP A 56 -10.74 19.58 -4.48
N GLY A 57 -11.53 18.92 -5.33
CA GLY A 57 -12.16 19.54 -6.50
C GLY A 57 -11.20 19.97 -7.61
N ILE A 58 -10.00 19.40 -7.67
CA ILE A 58 -8.94 19.78 -8.63
C ILE A 58 -8.86 18.86 -9.86
N GLU A 59 -9.84 17.96 -10.02
CA GLU A 59 -9.92 17.04 -11.16
C GLU A 59 -10.15 17.74 -12.52
N GLY A 60 -10.47 19.04 -12.53
CA GLY A 60 -10.72 19.86 -13.72
C GLY A 60 -9.52 20.67 -14.26
N GLY A 61 -8.31 20.53 -13.71
CA GLY A 61 -7.14 21.36 -14.05
C GLY A 61 -6.35 21.02 -15.32
N SER A 62 -6.91 20.25 -16.25
CA SER A 62 -6.31 20.00 -17.57
C SER A 62 -7.39 19.85 -18.64
N GLN A 63 -8.02 20.96 -18.95
CA GLN A 63 -8.66 21.19 -20.24
C GLN A 63 -8.04 22.45 -20.86
N PHE A 64 -6.74 22.42 -21.16
CA PHE A 64 -6.10 23.30 -22.15
C PHE A 64 -4.89 22.59 -22.75
#